data_AF-A0A1A1W9Y6-F1
#
_entry.id   AF-A0A1A1W9Y6-F1
#
_cell.length_a   1.000
_cell.length_b   1.000
_cell.length_c   1.000
_cell.angle_alpha   90.00
_cell.angle_beta   90.00
_cell.angle_gamma   90.00
#
_symmetry.space_group_name_H-M   'P 1'
#
loop_
_entity.id
_entity.type
_entity.pdbx_description
1 polymer ?
#
loop_
_entity_poly.entity_id
_entity_poly.type
_entity_poly.pdbx_seq_one_letter_code
_entity_poly.pdbx_strand_id
1 'polypeptide(L)'
;MQGAVAGLVLLAVLVIFAIVVVAKSVALIPQAEAAVIERLGRYSRTVSGQLTLLVPFIDRIRARVDLRERVVSFPPQPVITEDNLTLNIDTVVYFQVTVPQAAVYEISNYIVGVEQLTTTTLRNVVGGMTLEQTLTSRDQINGQLRGVLDEATNRWGLRVARVELRSIDPPPSIQASMEKQMKADREKRAMILTAEGMREAAIKEAEGQKQAQILAAEGAKQGAILAAEGDRQSRMLRAQGERAAAYLQAQGQAKAIEKTFAAIKAGRPTPEMLAYQYLQTLPEMARGDANKVWVVPSDFNAALQGFTKLLGTPGQDGVFRFEPSPVDEAPKHSADDDADVADWFSTETDPAIAQAVAKAEAIARQPVDGPGELTQ
;
A
#
# COMPACT_ATOMS: atom_id res chain seq x y z
N MET A 1 14.12 -104.50 -38.95
CA MET A 1 13.87 -103.52 -37.87
C MET A 1 15.08 -102.61 -37.59
N GLN A 2 16.31 -103.13 -37.52
CA GLN A 2 17.50 -102.30 -37.22
C GLN A 2 17.78 -101.16 -38.23
N GLY A 3 17.56 -101.36 -39.53
CA GLY A 3 17.74 -100.32 -40.55
C GLY A 3 16.72 -99.17 -40.46
N ALA A 4 15.48 -99.46 -40.06
CA ALA A 4 14.45 -98.44 -39.85
C ALA A 4 14.71 -97.60 -38.60
N VAL A 5 15.20 -98.24 -37.53
CA VAL A 5 15.63 -97.55 -36.30
C VAL A 5 16.86 -96.67 -36.57
N ALA A 6 17.85 -97.15 -37.32
CA ALA A 6 19.01 -96.35 -37.72
C ALA A 6 18.63 -95.14 -38.59
N GLY A 7 17.70 -95.32 -39.54
CA GLY A 7 17.18 -94.22 -40.37
C GLY A 7 16.43 -93.16 -39.55
N LEU A 8 15.61 -93.58 -38.59
CA LEU A 8 14.91 -92.67 -37.66
C LEU A 8 15.88 -91.89 -36.77
N VAL A 9 16.94 -92.55 -36.27
CA VAL A 9 17.97 -91.89 -35.46
C VAL A 9 18.75 -90.86 -36.27
N LEU A 10 19.15 -91.18 -37.51
CA LEU A 10 19.84 -90.22 -38.39
C LEU A 10 18.96 -89.00 -38.71
N LEU A 11 17.68 -89.23 -39.02
CA LEU A 11 16.72 -88.17 -39.26
C LEU A 11 16.57 -87.26 -38.02
N ALA A 12 16.42 -87.86 -36.83
CA ALA A 12 16.33 -87.11 -35.59
C ALA A 12 17.58 -86.26 -35.33
N VAL A 13 18.79 -86.78 -35.60
CA VAL A 13 20.05 -86.03 -35.47
C VAL A 13 20.11 -84.86 -36.45
N LEU A 14 19.71 -85.06 -37.72
CA LEU A 14 19.67 -83.99 -38.72
C LEU A 14 18.66 -82.90 -38.36
N VAL A 15 17.48 -83.28 -37.85
CA VAL A 15 16.46 -82.33 -37.39
C VAL A 15 16.97 -81.53 -36.20
N ILE A 16 17.58 -82.18 -35.20
CA ILE A 16 18.19 -81.50 -34.05
C ILE A 16 19.30 -80.57 -34.50
N PHE A 17 20.17 -81.01 -35.43
CA PHE A 17 21.23 -80.19 -35.98
C PHE A 17 20.68 -78.94 -36.69
N ALA A 18 19.64 -79.10 -37.53
CA ALA A 18 18.98 -77.99 -38.20
C ALA A 18 18.36 -77.00 -37.19
N ILE A 19 17.71 -77.49 -36.14
CA ILE A 19 17.15 -76.65 -35.06
C ILE A 19 18.27 -75.85 -34.35
N VAL A 20 19.40 -76.49 -34.03
CA VAL A 20 20.54 -75.81 -33.38
C VAL A 20 21.14 -74.74 -34.28
N VAL A 21 21.28 -75.02 -35.59
CA VAL A 21 21.79 -74.06 -36.58
C VAL A 21 20.86 -72.84 -36.69
N VAL A 22 19.55 -73.06 -36.79
CA VAL A 22 18.56 -71.98 -36.86
C VAL A 22 18.56 -71.16 -35.56
N ALA A 23 18.53 -71.82 -34.41
CA ALA A 23 18.54 -71.15 -33.10
C ALA A 23 19.80 -70.30 -32.88
N LYS A 24 20.97 -70.78 -33.33
CA LYS A 24 22.22 -69.99 -33.27
C LYS A 24 22.33 -68.91 -34.34
N SER A 25 21.56 -69.01 -35.43
CA SER A 25 21.57 -68.04 -36.50
C SER A 25 20.76 -66.79 -36.21
N VAL A 26 19.75 -66.85 -35.33
CA VAL A 26 18.89 -65.71 -35.05
C VAL A 26 19.25 -65.09 -33.71
N ALA A 27 19.71 -63.84 -33.72
CA ALA A 27 19.94 -63.05 -32.52
C ALA A 27 19.04 -61.81 -32.49
N LEU A 28 18.27 -61.66 -31.41
CA LEU A 28 17.48 -60.46 -31.15
C LEU A 28 18.34 -59.46 -30.37
N ILE A 29 18.50 -58.25 -30.90
CA ILE A 29 19.25 -57.17 -30.27
C ILE A 29 18.27 -56.05 -29.91
N PRO A 30 18.16 -55.67 -28.62
CA PRO A 30 17.31 -54.56 -28.19
C PRO A 30 17.70 -53.24 -28.88
N GLN A 31 16.74 -52.31 -29.01
CA GLN A 31 17.02 -50.99 -29.61
C GLN A 31 18.00 -50.13 -28.79
N ALA A 32 18.01 -50.30 -27.46
CA ALA A 32 18.92 -49.59 -26.57
C ALA A 32 20.35 -50.15 -26.59
N GLU A 33 20.60 -51.28 -27.26
CA GLU A 33 21.91 -51.92 -27.32
C GLU A 33 22.40 -52.03 -28.77
N ALA A 34 23.72 -51.97 -28.94
CA ALA A 34 24.39 -52.33 -30.16
C ALA A 34 25.26 -53.57 -29.94
N ALA A 35 25.14 -54.55 -30.84
CA ALA A 35 26.04 -55.69 -30.85
C ALA A 35 27.14 -55.49 -31.89
N VAL A 36 28.39 -55.63 -31.45
CA VAL A 36 29.57 -55.63 -32.33
C VAL A 36 29.83 -57.08 -32.75
N ILE A 37 29.75 -57.35 -34.05
CA ILE A 37 29.88 -58.70 -34.61
C ILE A 37 31.26 -58.86 -35.26
N GLU A 38 31.90 -59.99 -34.92
CA GLU A 38 33.13 -60.45 -35.53
C GLU A 38 32.86 -61.64 -36.45
N ARG A 39 33.57 -61.69 -37.57
CA ARG A 39 33.63 -62.83 -38.49
C ARG A 39 35.06 -63.35 -38.51
N LEU A 40 35.27 -64.59 -38.08
CA LEU A 40 36.61 -65.21 -37.98
C LEU A 40 37.64 -64.33 -37.24
N GLY A 41 37.19 -63.59 -36.21
CA GLY A 41 38.04 -62.70 -35.41
C GLY A 41 38.32 -61.32 -36.01
N ARG A 42 37.74 -60.96 -37.16
CA ARG A 42 37.78 -59.59 -37.71
C ARG A 42 36.44 -58.90 -37.52
N TYR A 43 36.47 -57.59 -37.29
CA TYR A 43 35.26 -56.77 -37.27
C TYR A 43 34.50 -56.93 -38.60
N SER A 44 33.19 -57.18 -38.51
CA SER A 44 32.32 -57.29 -39.69
C SER A 44 31.29 -56.17 -39.76
N ARG A 45 30.46 -56.02 -38.71
CA ARG A 45 29.41 -55.00 -38.66
C ARG A 45 28.94 -54.75 -37.23
N THR A 46 28.34 -53.58 -37.03
CA THR A 46 27.61 -53.22 -35.80
C THR A 46 26.13 -53.14 -36.13
N VAL A 47 25.29 -53.74 -35.29
CA VAL A 47 23.83 -53.79 -35.48
C VAL A 47 23.11 -53.38 -34.20
N SER A 48 22.03 -52.64 -34.32
CA SER A 48 21.18 -52.20 -33.20
C SER A 48 19.70 -52.31 -33.57
N GLY A 49 18.86 -52.70 -32.61
CA GLY A 49 17.40 -52.61 -32.74
C GLY A 49 16.75 -53.46 -33.82
N GLN A 50 17.40 -54.54 -34.27
CA GLN A 50 16.92 -55.39 -35.36
C GLN A 50 17.16 -56.87 -35.07
N LEU A 51 16.31 -57.72 -35.64
CA LEU A 51 16.54 -59.15 -35.70
C LEU A 51 17.72 -59.41 -36.64
N THR A 52 18.83 -59.90 -36.10
CA THR A 52 20.06 -60.09 -36.87
C THR A 52 20.29 -61.57 -37.16
N LEU A 53 20.46 -61.90 -38.44
CA LEU A 53 20.89 -63.21 -38.88
C LEU A 53 22.43 -63.30 -38.81
N LEU A 54 22.93 -64.20 -37.97
CA LEU A 54 24.33 -64.56 -37.80
C LEU A 54 24.61 -65.86 -38.56
N VAL A 55 25.75 -65.93 -39.23
CA VAL A 55 26.20 -67.21 -39.78
C VAL A 55 26.74 -68.05 -38.62
N PRO A 56 26.08 -69.17 -38.26
CA PRO A 56 26.48 -69.94 -37.09
C PRO A 56 27.93 -70.44 -37.27
N PHE A 57 28.68 -70.50 -36.18
CA PHE A 57 30.11 -70.89 -36.10
C PHE A 57 31.12 -69.91 -36.71
N ILE A 58 30.71 -69.07 -37.67
CA ILE A 58 31.59 -68.08 -38.33
C ILE A 58 31.47 -66.70 -37.67
N ASP A 59 30.24 -66.26 -37.43
CA ASP A 59 29.95 -64.96 -36.83
C ASP A 59 29.78 -65.12 -35.30
N ARG A 60 30.42 -64.22 -34.53
CA ARG A 60 30.32 -64.18 -33.07
C ARG A 60 30.04 -62.76 -32.60
N ILE A 61 29.14 -62.60 -31.64
CA ILE A 61 28.95 -61.32 -30.95
C ILE A 61 30.12 -61.13 -29.99
N ARG A 62 30.95 -60.12 -30.24
CA ARG A 62 32.11 -59.79 -29.40
C ARG A 62 31.70 -59.09 -28.12
N ALA A 63 30.86 -58.06 -28.25
CA ALA A 63 30.37 -57.26 -27.14
C ALA A 63 28.97 -56.69 -27.45
N ARG A 64 28.18 -56.51 -26.39
CA ARG A 64 26.95 -55.73 -26.42
C ARG A 64 27.18 -54.45 -25.64
N VAL A 65 26.87 -53.32 -26.27
CA VAL A 65 27.12 -51.99 -25.71
C VAL A 65 25.79 -51.26 -25.61
N ASP A 66 25.47 -50.74 -24.43
CA ASP A 66 24.29 -49.90 -24.23
C ASP A 66 24.56 -48.51 -24.83
N LEU A 67 23.61 -48.03 -25.63
CA LEU A 67 23.68 -46.74 -26.31
C LEU A 67 23.07 -45.61 -25.46
N ARG A 68 22.38 -45.94 -24.37
CA ARG A 68 21.79 -44.94 -23.49
C ARG A 68 22.87 -44.17 -22.72
N GLU A 69 22.51 -42.97 -22.29
CA GLU A 69 23.33 -42.19 -21.37
C GLU A 69 23.55 -42.97 -20.07
N ARG A 70 24.83 -43.04 -19.67
CA ARG A 70 25.27 -43.66 -18.43
C ARG A 70 25.86 -42.60 -17.53
N VAL A 71 25.55 -42.76 -16.24
CA VAL A 71 26.07 -41.91 -15.17
C VAL A 71 27.09 -42.72 -14.40
N VAL A 72 28.32 -42.23 -14.35
CA VAL A 72 29.39 -42.87 -13.58
C VAL A 72 29.96 -41.85 -12.60
N SER A 73 29.95 -42.20 -11.32
CA SER A 73 30.64 -41.45 -10.27
C SER A 73 32.04 -42.02 -10.11
N PHE A 74 33.04 -41.14 -10.09
CA PHE A 74 34.42 -41.49 -9.78
C PHE A 74 34.75 -41.18 -8.32
N PRO A 75 35.64 -41.96 -7.70
CA PRO A 75 36.01 -41.74 -6.30
C PRO A 75 36.76 -40.42 -6.10
N PRO A 76 36.74 -39.86 -4.87
CA PRO A 76 37.45 -38.64 -4.54
C PRO A 76 38.92 -38.70 -4.91
N GLN A 77 39.40 -37.69 -5.64
CA GLN A 77 40.80 -37.56 -5.99
C GLN A 77 41.43 -36.37 -5.27
N PRO A 78 42.62 -36.53 -4.66
CA PRO A 78 43.35 -35.41 -4.08
C PRO A 78 43.97 -34.56 -5.18
N VAL A 79 43.62 -33.27 -5.18
CA VAL A 79 44.12 -32.26 -6.12
C VAL A 79 44.67 -31.08 -5.34
N ILE A 80 45.79 -30.52 -5.79
CA ILE A 80 46.42 -29.36 -5.17
C ILE A 80 46.02 -28.12 -5.97
N THR A 81 45.54 -27.10 -5.26
CA THR A 81 45.20 -25.77 -5.80
C THR A 81 46.42 -24.88 -5.99
N GLU A 82 46.25 -23.72 -6.63
CA GLU A 82 47.30 -22.71 -6.78
C GLU A 82 47.86 -22.25 -5.41
N ASP A 83 47.01 -22.19 -4.39
CA ASP A 83 47.39 -21.81 -3.01
C ASP A 83 48.10 -22.94 -2.24
N ASN A 84 48.49 -24.03 -2.92
CA ASN A 84 49.11 -25.20 -2.33
C ASN A 84 48.25 -25.89 -1.24
N LEU A 85 46.92 -25.84 -1.40
CA LEU A 85 45.97 -26.57 -0.56
C LEU A 85 45.47 -27.83 -1.27
N THR A 86 45.45 -28.95 -0.55
CA THR A 86 44.94 -30.24 -1.06
C THR A 86 43.43 -30.31 -0.87
N LEU A 87 42.68 -30.46 -1.96
CA LEU A 87 41.23 -30.67 -1.97
C LEU A 87 40.91 -32.08 -2.45
N ASN A 88 39.88 -32.70 -1.87
CA ASN A 88 39.31 -33.93 -2.40
C ASN A 88 38.10 -33.57 -3.26
N ILE A 89 38.10 -34.00 -4.52
CA ILE A 89 37.05 -33.64 -5.47
C ILE A 89 36.39 -34.90 -6.01
N ASP A 90 35.07 -34.98 -5.82
CA ASP A 90 34.22 -36.02 -6.37
C ASP A 90 33.60 -35.54 -7.67
N THR A 91 33.59 -36.37 -8.70
CA THR A 91 33.04 -36.00 -10.02
C THR A 91 32.12 -37.08 -10.55
N VAL A 92 31.05 -36.65 -11.21
CA VAL A 92 30.12 -37.50 -11.93
C VAL A 92 30.16 -37.13 -13.40
N VAL A 93 30.36 -38.13 -14.26
CA VAL A 93 30.42 -37.94 -15.71
C VAL A 93 29.24 -38.65 -16.35
N TYR A 94 28.55 -37.91 -17.22
CA TYR A 94 27.44 -38.40 -18.01
C TYR A 94 27.89 -38.54 -19.44
N PHE A 95 27.88 -39.77 -19.96
CA PHE A 95 28.32 -40.04 -21.32
C PHE A 95 27.49 -41.16 -21.93
N GLN A 96 27.45 -41.18 -23.26
CA GLN A 96 26.82 -42.24 -24.03
C GLN A 96 27.76 -42.74 -25.12
N VAL A 97 27.60 -44.00 -25.51
CA VAL A 97 28.38 -44.58 -26.61
C VAL A 97 27.69 -44.23 -27.92
N THR A 98 28.36 -43.45 -28.77
CA THR A 98 27.88 -43.07 -30.11
C THR A 98 28.38 -44.03 -31.18
N VAL A 99 29.63 -44.52 -31.06
CA VAL A 99 30.25 -45.46 -32.00
C VAL A 99 30.68 -46.73 -31.25
N PRO A 100 29.83 -47.77 -31.20
CA PRO A 100 30.09 -48.99 -30.42
C PRO A 100 31.32 -49.77 -30.86
N GLN A 101 31.67 -49.69 -32.15
CA GLN A 101 32.90 -50.30 -32.68
C GLN A 101 34.13 -49.71 -31.99
N ALA A 102 34.24 -48.37 -31.99
CA ALA A 102 35.39 -47.68 -31.41
C ALA A 102 35.50 -47.96 -29.90
N ALA A 103 34.36 -47.98 -29.18
CA ALA A 103 34.34 -48.26 -27.75
C ALA A 103 34.82 -49.68 -27.37
N VAL A 104 34.81 -50.63 -28.32
CA VAL A 104 35.24 -52.02 -28.12
C VAL A 104 36.67 -52.26 -28.59
N TYR A 105 37.13 -51.56 -29.63
CA TYR A 105 38.45 -51.80 -30.24
C TYR A 105 39.52 -50.77 -29.91
N GLU A 106 39.15 -49.50 -29.68
CA GLU A 106 40.12 -48.41 -29.45
C GLU A 106 40.61 -48.34 -28.00
N ILE A 107 39.88 -48.96 -27.07
CA ILE A 107 40.23 -48.99 -25.64
C ILE A 107 39.73 -50.25 -24.95
N SER A 108 40.55 -50.85 -24.08
CA SER A 108 40.20 -52.06 -23.33
C SER A 108 39.06 -51.83 -22.32
N ASN A 109 39.08 -50.71 -21.60
CA ASN A 109 38.03 -50.30 -20.67
C ASN A 109 37.90 -48.78 -20.70
N TYR A 110 36.88 -48.30 -21.42
CA TYR A 110 36.64 -46.87 -21.55
C TYR A 110 36.25 -46.19 -20.24
N ILE A 111 35.66 -46.91 -19.26
CA ILE A 111 35.27 -46.32 -17.97
C ILE A 111 36.52 -45.88 -17.20
N VAL A 112 37.50 -46.77 -17.11
CA VAL A 112 38.81 -46.48 -16.49
C VAL A 112 39.57 -45.40 -17.27
N GLY A 113 39.46 -45.42 -18.61
CA GLY A 113 40.03 -44.36 -19.45
C GLY A 113 39.44 -42.98 -19.14
N VAL A 114 38.11 -42.88 -19.03
CA VAL A 114 37.40 -41.64 -18.69
C VAL A 114 37.77 -41.19 -17.26
N GLU A 115 37.87 -42.11 -16.31
CA GLU A 115 38.30 -41.82 -14.93
C GLU A 115 39.70 -41.16 -14.91
N GLN A 116 40.65 -41.74 -15.63
CA GLN A 116 42.02 -41.22 -15.69
C GLN A 116 42.10 -39.86 -16.39
N LEU A 117 41.35 -39.68 -17.49
CA LEU A 117 41.26 -38.38 -18.17
C LEU A 117 40.62 -37.33 -17.25
N THR A 118 39.57 -37.70 -16.52
CA THR A 118 38.88 -36.80 -15.57
C THR A 118 39.85 -36.37 -14.49
N THR A 119 40.60 -37.32 -13.91
CA THR A 119 41.60 -37.05 -12.87
C THR A 119 42.72 -36.12 -13.38
N THR A 120 43.22 -36.35 -14.58
CA THR A 120 44.28 -35.54 -15.19
C THR A 120 43.78 -34.12 -15.50
N THR A 121 42.57 -34.01 -16.03
CA THR A 121 41.97 -32.72 -16.38
C THR A 121 41.60 -31.93 -15.12
N LEU A 122 41.05 -32.58 -14.09
CA LEU A 122 40.80 -31.97 -12.78
C LEU A 122 42.08 -31.39 -12.19
N ARG A 123 43.19 -32.14 -12.21
CA ARG A 123 44.48 -31.66 -11.69
C ARG A 123 44.99 -30.44 -12.45
N ASN A 124 44.81 -30.40 -13.77
CA ASN A 124 45.24 -29.27 -14.59
C ASN A 124 44.38 -28.02 -14.38
N VAL A 125 43.05 -28.17 -14.33
CA VAL A 125 42.11 -27.05 -14.17
C VAL A 125 42.22 -26.46 -12.76
N VAL A 126 42.11 -27.31 -11.74
CA VAL A 126 42.11 -26.86 -10.33
C VAL A 126 43.52 -26.42 -9.89
N GLY A 127 44.58 -26.96 -10.50
CA GLY A 127 45.95 -26.54 -10.20
C GLY A 127 46.25 -25.08 -10.55
N GLY A 128 45.47 -24.48 -11.46
CA GLY A 128 45.55 -23.04 -11.80
C GLY A 128 44.46 -22.18 -11.16
N MET A 129 43.79 -22.69 -10.12
CA MET A 129 42.73 -21.97 -9.40
C MET A 129 43.02 -21.93 -7.91
N THR A 130 42.61 -20.85 -7.25
CA THR A 130 42.64 -20.74 -5.78
C THR A 130 41.54 -21.58 -5.14
N LEU A 131 41.61 -21.80 -3.83
CA LEU A 131 40.55 -22.50 -3.08
C LEU A 131 39.18 -21.81 -3.26
N GLU A 132 39.14 -20.48 -3.12
CA GLU A 132 37.91 -19.70 -3.22
C GLU A 132 37.30 -19.77 -4.63
N GLN A 133 38.14 -19.65 -5.67
CA GLN A 133 37.71 -19.79 -7.06
C GLN A 133 37.16 -21.20 -7.33
N THR A 134 37.81 -22.23 -6.79
CA THR A 134 37.37 -23.62 -6.94
C THR A 134 35.98 -23.83 -6.32
N LEU A 135 35.70 -23.21 -5.18
CA LEU A 135 34.40 -23.33 -4.50
C LEU A 135 33.28 -22.52 -5.16
N THR A 136 33.62 -21.36 -5.75
CA THR A 136 32.65 -20.42 -6.33
C THR A 136 32.37 -20.65 -7.82
N SER A 137 33.37 -21.13 -8.58
CA SER A 137 33.34 -21.19 -10.06
C SER A 137 33.08 -22.61 -10.59
N ARG A 138 32.17 -23.36 -9.97
CA ARG A 138 31.89 -24.76 -10.33
C ARG A 138 31.46 -24.93 -11.78
N ASP A 139 30.65 -24.02 -12.32
CA ASP A 139 30.17 -24.09 -13.71
C ASP A 139 31.29 -23.93 -14.72
N GLN A 140 32.28 -23.08 -14.43
CA GLN A 140 33.46 -22.92 -15.26
C GLN A 140 34.28 -24.21 -15.31
N ILE A 141 34.47 -24.86 -14.15
CA ILE A 141 35.21 -26.14 -14.05
C ILE A 141 34.45 -27.23 -14.81
N ASN A 142 33.14 -27.36 -14.59
CA ASN A 142 32.27 -28.31 -15.31
C ASN A 142 32.37 -28.13 -16.83
N GLY A 143 32.34 -26.88 -17.30
CA GLY A 143 32.45 -26.54 -18.72
C GLY A 143 33.80 -26.93 -19.33
N GLN A 144 34.90 -26.60 -18.65
CA GLN A 144 36.26 -26.96 -19.09
C GLN A 144 36.49 -28.47 -19.09
N LEU A 145 36.08 -29.17 -18.02
CA LEU A 145 36.16 -30.63 -17.94
C LEU A 145 35.37 -31.29 -19.07
N ARG A 146 34.12 -30.87 -19.30
CA ARG A 146 33.29 -31.40 -20.39
C ARG A 146 33.97 -31.22 -21.75
N GLY A 147 34.52 -30.04 -22.03
CA GLY A 147 35.19 -29.74 -23.30
C GLY A 147 36.37 -30.68 -23.57
N VAL A 148 37.30 -30.79 -22.61
CA VAL A 148 38.49 -31.63 -22.75
C VAL A 148 38.13 -33.12 -22.80
N LEU A 149 37.17 -33.56 -21.98
CA LEU A 149 36.74 -34.95 -21.95
C LEU A 149 36.01 -35.36 -23.22
N ASP A 150 35.10 -34.53 -23.76
CA ASP A 150 34.38 -34.84 -25.00
C ASP A 150 35.36 -34.95 -26.18
N GLU A 151 36.30 -34.00 -26.31
CA GLU A 151 37.33 -34.03 -27.35
C GLU A 151 38.21 -35.28 -27.26
N ALA A 152 38.70 -35.60 -26.06
CA ALA A 152 39.61 -36.72 -25.87
C ALA A 152 38.93 -38.08 -26.05
N THR A 153 37.67 -38.21 -25.61
CA THR A 153 36.91 -39.48 -25.59
C THR A 153 36.18 -39.78 -26.91
N ASN A 154 36.06 -38.79 -27.80
CA ASN A 154 35.50 -38.98 -29.14
C ASN A 154 36.23 -40.08 -29.94
N ARG A 155 37.55 -40.23 -29.74
CA ARG A 155 38.36 -41.30 -30.36
C ARG A 155 37.90 -42.71 -29.93
N TRP A 156 37.30 -42.84 -28.75
CA TRP A 156 36.75 -44.10 -28.23
C TRP A 156 35.27 -44.28 -28.59
N GLY A 157 34.69 -43.41 -29.43
CA GLY A 157 33.28 -43.46 -29.78
C GLY A 157 32.34 -43.11 -28.62
N LEU A 158 32.82 -42.31 -27.66
CA LEU A 158 32.02 -41.78 -26.57
C LEU A 158 31.66 -40.32 -26.85
N ARG A 159 30.50 -39.91 -26.36
CA ARG A 159 30.11 -38.49 -26.28
C ARG A 159 29.80 -38.14 -24.83
N VAL A 160 30.48 -37.11 -24.32
CA VAL A 160 30.29 -36.63 -22.95
C VAL A 160 29.21 -35.55 -22.97
N ALA A 161 28.06 -35.85 -22.37
CA ALA A 161 26.94 -34.92 -22.31
C ALA A 161 27.18 -33.82 -21.28
N ARG A 162 27.62 -34.20 -20.08
CA ARG A 162 27.89 -33.27 -18.97
C ARG A 162 28.84 -33.87 -17.95
N VAL A 163 29.49 -32.99 -17.21
CA VAL A 163 30.37 -33.29 -16.08
C VAL A 163 29.92 -32.43 -14.91
N GLU A 164 29.77 -33.05 -13.74
CA GLU A 164 29.33 -32.36 -12.53
C GLU A 164 30.27 -32.70 -11.38
N LEU A 165 30.79 -31.67 -10.71
CA LEU A 165 31.45 -31.81 -9.43
C LEU A 165 30.42 -32.11 -8.34
N ARG A 166 30.51 -33.27 -7.69
CA ARG A 166 29.60 -33.70 -6.63
C ARG A 166 29.94 -33.03 -5.30
N SER A 167 31.20 -33.05 -4.90
CA SER A 167 31.71 -32.35 -3.71
C SER A 167 33.13 -31.84 -3.97
N ILE A 168 33.49 -30.79 -3.24
CA ILE A 168 34.84 -30.24 -3.16
C ILE A 168 35.11 -30.07 -1.67
N ASP A 169 35.95 -30.94 -1.13
CA ASP A 169 36.17 -31.07 0.29
C ASP A 169 37.59 -30.58 0.65
N PRO A 170 37.72 -29.39 1.26
CA PRO A 170 39.00 -28.92 1.79
C PRO A 170 39.41 -29.71 3.04
N PRO A 171 40.69 -29.60 3.48
CA PRO A 171 41.12 -30.29 4.69
C PRO A 171 40.42 -29.67 5.92
N PRO A 172 40.10 -30.46 6.96
CA PRO A 172 39.29 -30.01 8.09
C PRO A 172 39.81 -28.76 8.81
N SER A 173 41.14 -28.56 8.85
CA SER A 173 41.77 -27.38 9.45
C SER A 173 41.41 -26.08 8.73
N ILE A 174 41.33 -26.11 7.39
CA ILE A 174 40.96 -24.96 6.56
C ILE A 174 39.45 -24.73 6.63
N GLN A 175 38.66 -25.80 6.60
CA GLN A 175 37.20 -25.70 6.76
C GLN A 175 36.83 -25.00 8.07
N ALA A 176 37.41 -25.41 9.21
CA ALA A 176 37.18 -24.76 10.50
C ALA A 176 37.60 -23.29 10.53
N SER A 177 38.71 -22.95 9.86
CA SER A 177 39.19 -21.58 9.76
C SER A 177 38.26 -20.71 8.91
N MET A 178 37.79 -21.23 7.78
CA MET A 178 36.81 -20.57 6.92
C MET A 178 35.47 -20.39 7.61
N GLU A 179 34.96 -21.40 8.32
CA GLU A 179 33.73 -21.28 9.11
C GLU A 179 33.83 -20.18 10.16
N LYS A 180 34.97 -20.11 10.88
CA LYS A 180 35.23 -19.06 11.85
C LYS A 180 35.30 -17.68 11.19
N GLN A 181 35.98 -17.56 10.05
CA GLN A 181 36.09 -16.32 9.29
C GLN A 181 34.73 -15.87 8.73
N MET A 182 33.97 -16.78 8.11
CA MET A 182 32.63 -16.50 7.58
C MET A 182 31.67 -16.11 8.70
N LYS A 183 31.74 -16.77 9.86
CA LYS A 183 30.95 -16.39 11.03
C LYS A 183 31.29 -14.98 11.47
N ALA A 184 32.58 -14.65 11.61
CA ALA A 184 33.02 -13.32 11.99
C ALA A 184 32.59 -12.24 10.97
N ASP A 185 32.69 -12.52 9.66
CA ASP A 185 32.26 -11.58 8.62
C ASP A 185 30.73 -11.39 8.61
N ARG A 186 29.96 -12.47 8.79
CA ARG A 186 28.50 -12.41 8.94
C ARG A 186 28.09 -11.64 10.18
N GLU A 187 28.73 -11.90 11.33
CA GLU A 187 28.49 -11.16 12.58
C GLU A 187 28.83 -9.67 12.40
N LYS A 188 29.95 -9.34 11.74
CA LYS A 188 30.32 -7.97 11.42
C LYS A 188 29.27 -7.29 10.54
N ARG A 189 28.84 -7.93 9.45
CA ARG A 189 27.80 -7.40 8.56
C ARG A 189 26.47 -7.22 9.29
N ALA A 190 26.08 -8.18 10.12
CA ALA A 190 24.87 -8.09 10.94
C ALA A 190 24.94 -6.92 11.93
N MET A 191 26.08 -6.71 12.59
CA MET A 191 26.27 -5.55 13.48
C MET A 191 26.18 -4.22 12.74
N ILE A 192 26.79 -4.11 11.56
CA ILE A 192 26.70 -2.90 10.73
C ILE A 192 25.25 -2.64 10.32
N LEU A 193 24.54 -3.66 9.81
CA LEU A 193 23.16 -3.53 9.38
C LEU A 193 22.22 -3.14 10.55
N THR A 194 22.41 -3.73 11.73
CA THR A 194 21.65 -3.36 12.94
C THR A 194 21.94 -1.92 13.35
N ALA A 195 23.21 -1.49 13.33
CA ALA A 195 23.58 -0.12 13.65
C ALA A 195 22.99 0.90 12.66
N GLU A 196 23.02 0.57 11.36
CA GLU A 196 22.39 1.38 10.31
C GLU A 196 20.87 1.44 10.49
N GLY A 197 20.22 0.31 10.78
CA GLY A 197 18.78 0.24 11.05
C GLY A 197 18.38 1.06 12.30
N MET A 198 19.16 1.00 13.38
CA MET A 198 18.93 1.83 14.57
C MET A 198 19.10 3.31 14.27
N ARG A 199 20.11 3.68 13.48
CA ARG A 199 20.34 5.07 13.07
C ARG A 199 19.17 5.57 12.22
N GLU A 200 18.72 4.80 11.23
CA GLU A 200 17.62 5.18 10.36
C GLU A 200 16.30 5.28 11.14
N ALA A 201 16.03 4.35 12.05
CA ALA A 201 14.85 4.40 12.92
C ALA A 201 14.85 5.66 13.80
N ALA A 202 15.98 6.00 14.43
CA ALA A 202 16.11 7.20 15.26
C ALA A 202 15.90 8.50 14.46
N ILE A 203 16.39 8.54 13.21
CA ILE A 203 16.16 9.69 12.30
C ILE A 203 14.67 9.82 11.99
N LYS A 204 14.02 8.73 11.56
CA LYS A 204 12.58 8.74 11.24
C LYS A 204 11.72 9.11 12.43
N GLU A 205 12.07 8.65 13.64
CA GLU A 205 11.37 9.02 14.86
C GLU A 205 11.51 10.51 15.17
N ALA A 206 12.72 11.07 15.09
CA ALA A 206 12.97 12.49 15.32
C ALA A 206 12.24 13.37 14.28
N GLU A 207 12.23 12.96 13.01
CA GLU A 207 11.48 13.61 11.94
C GLU A 207 9.97 13.56 12.19
N GLY A 208 9.45 12.40 12.61
CA GLY A 208 8.05 12.23 12.99
C GLY A 208 7.65 13.12 14.17
N GLN A 209 8.48 13.20 15.22
CA GLN A 209 8.25 14.08 16.37
C GLN A 209 8.26 15.56 15.97
N LYS A 210 9.23 15.98 15.15
CA LYS A 210 9.29 17.34 14.61
C LYS A 210 8.03 17.67 13.81
N GLN A 211 7.62 16.78 12.92
CA GLN A 211 6.42 16.98 12.10
C GLN A 211 5.15 17.05 12.95
N ALA A 212 5.03 16.18 13.96
CA ALA A 212 3.92 16.20 14.89
C ALA A 212 3.84 17.52 15.68
N GLN A 213 4.98 18.06 16.14
CA GLN A 213 5.03 19.35 16.84
C GLN A 213 4.63 20.52 15.93
N ILE A 214 5.07 20.53 14.67
CA ILE A 214 4.67 21.55 13.68
C ILE A 214 3.17 21.49 13.45
N LEU A 215 2.60 20.31 13.18
CA LEU A 215 1.18 20.14 12.95
C LEU A 215 0.34 20.54 14.17
N ALA A 216 0.80 20.23 15.38
CA ALA A 216 0.14 20.65 16.62
C ALA A 216 0.15 22.18 16.79
N ALA A 217 1.27 22.84 16.50
CA ALA A 217 1.39 24.29 16.57
C ALA A 217 0.52 24.99 15.49
N GLU A 218 0.49 24.46 14.27
CA GLU A 218 -0.38 24.95 13.19
C GLU A 218 -1.85 24.76 13.53
N GLY A 219 -2.23 23.60 14.07
CA GLY A 219 -3.59 23.32 14.55
C GLY A 219 -4.01 24.25 15.68
N ALA A 220 -3.14 24.52 16.65
CA ALA A 220 -3.40 25.46 17.74
C ALA A 220 -3.57 26.90 17.21
N LYS A 221 -2.71 27.35 16.29
CA LYS A 221 -2.84 28.65 15.63
C LYS A 221 -4.16 28.76 14.87
N GLN A 222 -4.51 27.76 14.07
CA GLN A 222 -5.75 27.74 13.30
C GLN A 222 -6.97 27.75 14.22
N GLY A 223 -6.94 26.95 15.29
CA GLY A 223 -8.00 26.93 16.32
C GLY A 223 -8.18 28.29 17.00
N ALA A 224 -7.08 28.98 17.34
CA ALA A 224 -7.14 30.31 17.94
C ALA A 224 -7.73 31.37 16.99
N ILE A 225 -7.40 31.31 15.69
CA ILE A 225 -7.98 32.20 14.67
C ILE A 225 -9.48 31.95 14.55
N LEU A 226 -9.90 30.69 14.38
CA LEU A 226 -11.31 30.33 14.26
C LEU A 226 -12.12 30.73 15.51
N ALA A 227 -11.55 30.57 16.70
CA ALA A 227 -12.18 31.02 17.94
C ALA A 227 -12.35 32.55 17.97
N ALA A 228 -11.32 33.31 17.60
CA ALA A 228 -11.38 34.77 17.55
C ALA A 228 -12.38 35.28 16.49
N GLU A 229 -12.46 34.62 15.33
CA GLU A 229 -13.46 34.92 14.29
C GLU A 229 -14.87 34.62 14.78
N GLY A 230 -15.09 33.48 15.43
CA GLY A 230 -16.36 33.10 16.05
C GLY A 230 -16.81 34.12 17.10
N ASP A 231 -15.90 34.54 17.98
CA ASP A 231 -16.16 35.57 18.99
C ASP A 231 -16.53 36.92 18.35
N ARG A 232 -15.79 37.33 17.32
CA ARG A 232 -16.07 38.57 16.58
C ARG A 232 -17.45 38.51 15.94
N GLN A 233 -17.76 37.43 15.23
CA GLN A 233 -19.05 37.25 14.57
C GLN A 233 -20.19 37.22 15.59
N SER A 234 -20.01 36.52 16.70
CA SER A 234 -20.97 36.48 17.81
C SER A 234 -21.24 37.88 18.38
N ARG A 235 -20.21 38.69 18.62
CA ARG A 235 -20.37 40.07 19.10
C ARG A 235 -21.08 40.97 18.09
N MET A 236 -20.75 40.86 16.80
CA MET A 236 -21.42 41.64 15.76
C MET A 236 -22.91 41.30 15.67
N LEU A 237 -23.25 40.01 15.69
CA LEU A 237 -24.65 39.56 15.65
C LEU A 237 -25.44 40.05 16.87
N ARG A 238 -24.86 40.00 18.08
CA ARG A 238 -25.49 40.56 19.28
C ARG A 238 -25.72 42.06 19.16
N ALA A 239 -24.71 42.83 18.75
CA ALA A 239 -24.83 44.28 18.58
C ALA A 239 -25.86 44.68 17.51
N GLN A 240 -25.96 43.91 16.42
CA GLN A 240 -26.99 44.10 15.40
C GLN A 240 -28.39 43.81 15.96
N GLY A 241 -28.55 42.73 16.72
CA GLY A 241 -29.80 42.39 17.40
C GLY A 241 -30.24 43.48 18.39
N GLU A 242 -29.33 43.97 19.23
CA GLU A 242 -29.58 45.05 20.19
C GLU A 242 -29.99 46.36 19.48
N ARG A 243 -29.28 46.73 18.40
CA ARG A 243 -29.64 47.89 17.58
C ARG A 243 -31.03 47.75 16.97
N ALA A 244 -31.36 46.59 16.42
CA ALA A 244 -32.67 46.32 15.84
C ALA A 244 -33.78 46.41 16.90
N ALA A 245 -33.56 45.83 18.07
CA ALA A 245 -34.50 45.90 19.19
C ALA A 245 -34.74 47.34 19.67
N ALA A 246 -33.67 48.12 19.87
CA ALA A 246 -33.77 49.52 20.29
C ALA A 246 -34.49 50.38 19.23
N TYR A 247 -34.23 50.13 17.95
CA TYR A 247 -34.90 50.83 16.85
C TYR A 247 -36.41 50.54 16.83
N LEU A 248 -36.79 49.26 16.94
CA LEU A 248 -38.20 48.84 17.00
C LEU A 248 -38.90 49.42 18.24
N GLN A 249 -38.23 49.45 19.39
CA GLN A 249 -38.76 50.06 20.61
C GLN A 249 -38.99 51.57 20.45
N ALA A 250 -38.04 52.29 19.87
CA ALA A 250 -38.16 53.73 19.63
C ALA A 250 -39.30 54.05 18.65
N GLN A 251 -39.46 53.25 17.58
CA GLN A 251 -40.61 53.37 16.68
C GLN A 251 -41.94 53.12 17.39
N GLY A 252 -42.02 52.07 18.22
CA GLY A 252 -43.21 51.77 19.00
C GLY A 252 -43.58 52.91 19.96
N GLN A 253 -42.59 53.49 20.65
CA GLN A 253 -42.80 54.65 21.51
C GLN A 253 -43.24 55.90 20.74
N ALA A 254 -42.63 56.17 19.58
CA ALA A 254 -43.02 57.29 18.74
C ALA A 254 -44.49 57.16 18.28
N LYS A 255 -44.89 55.99 17.77
CA LYS A 255 -46.28 55.70 17.40
C LYS A 255 -47.23 55.84 18.60
N ALA A 256 -46.84 55.37 19.78
CA ALA A 256 -47.65 55.52 21.00
C ALA A 256 -47.83 56.99 21.42
N ILE A 257 -46.77 57.79 21.37
CA ILE A 257 -46.82 59.22 21.68
C ILE A 257 -47.70 59.96 20.66
N GLU A 258 -47.55 59.66 19.37
CA GLU A 258 -48.36 60.27 18.32
C GLU A 258 -49.86 59.98 18.53
N LYS A 259 -50.22 58.72 18.81
CA LYS A 259 -51.61 58.33 19.10
C LYS A 259 -52.16 59.04 20.34
N THR A 260 -51.38 59.14 21.41
CA THR A 260 -51.81 59.85 22.63
C THR A 260 -51.98 61.35 22.37
N PHE A 261 -51.06 61.99 21.64
CA PHE A 261 -51.15 63.42 21.33
C PHE A 261 -52.31 63.76 20.39
N ALA A 262 -52.56 62.91 19.39
CA ALA A 262 -53.72 63.02 18.52
C ALA A 262 -55.03 62.89 19.31
N ALA A 263 -55.12 61.92 20.24
CA ALA A 263 -56.29 61.75 21.10
C ALA A 263 -56.51 62.97 22.04
N ILE A 264 -55.44 63.54 22.60
CA ILE A 264 -55.53 64.74 23.47
C ILE A 264 -56.02 65.95 22.67
N LYS A 265 -55.50 66.20 21.46
CA LYS A 265 -55.95 67.31 20.62
C LYS A 265 -57.43 67.19 20.24
N ALA A 266 -57.90 65.99 19.93
CA ALA A 266 -59.31 65.75 19.60
C ALA A 266 -60.24 66.04 20.79
N GLY A 267 -59.78 65.79 22.02
CA GLY A 267 -60.55 65.99 23.26
C GLY A 267 -60.76 67.45 23.69
N ARG A 268 -60.09 68.43 23.06
CA ARG A 268 -60.19 69.88 23.38
C ARG A 268 -60.14 70.17 24.89
N PRO A 269 -59.04 69.83 25.59
CA PRO A 269 -58.96 69.97 27.03
C PRO A 269 -59.09 71.44 27.45
N THR A 270 -59.93 71.73 28.44
CA THR A 270 -60.01 73.06 29.05
C THR A 270 -58.83 73.28 30.02
N PRO A 271 -58.41 74.53 30.29
CA PRO A 271 -57.30 74.84 31.20
C PRO A 271 -57.44 74.20 32.59
N GLU A 272 -58.67 74.04 33.08
CA GLU A 272 -58.98 73.40 34.36
C GLU A 272 -58.68 71.89 34.33
N MET A 273 -58.89 71.23 33.19
CA MET A 273 -58.61 69.80 33.03
C MET A 273 -57.10 69.52 32.95
N LEU A 274 -56.34 70.37 32.26
CA LEU A 274 -54.87 70.28 32.25
C LEU A 274 -54.27 70.54 33.63
N ALA A 275 -54.81 71.53 34.37
CA ALA A 275 -54.42 71.79 35.75
C ALA A 275 -54.74 70.59 36.66
N TYR A 276 -55.90 69.95 36.46
CA TYR A 276 -56.27 68.73 37.18
C TYR A 276 -55.39 67.52 36.83
N GLN A 277 -55.07 67.30 35.56
CA GLN A 277 -54.16 66.24 35.13
C GLN A 277 -52.74 66.46 35.68
N TYR A 278 -52.24 67.70 35.66
CA TYR A 278 -50.97 68.07 36.30
C TYR A 278 -51.02 67.74 37.80
N LEU A 279 -52.10 68.09 38.50
CA LEU A 279 -52.34 67.70 39.91
C LEU A 279 -52.39 66.18 40.14
N GLN A 280 -52.88 65.38 39.17
CA GLN A 280 -52.86 63.92 39.24
C GLN A 280 -51.47 63.31 38.97
N THR A 281 -50.64 63.96 38.16
CA THR A 281 -49.24 63.53 37.97
C THR A 281 -48.34 63.85 39.18
N LEU A 282 -48.76 64.77 40.06
CA LEU A 282 -48.02 65.09 41.29
C LEU A 282 -47.82 63.86 42.20
N PRO A 283 -48.84 63.01 42.49
CA PRO A 283 -48.65 61.74 43.18
C PRO A 283 -47.66 60.78 42.49
N GLU A 284 -47.62 60.71 41.16
CA GLU A 284 -46.70 59.82 40.44
C GLU A 284 -45.25 60.28 40.55
N MET A 285 -45.01 61.60 40.54
CA MET A 285 -43.68 62.18 40.80
C MET A 285 -43.19 62.00 42.25
N ALA A 286 -44.12 61.74 43.20
CA ALA A 286 -43.80 61.48 44.60
C ALA A 286 -43.57 59.99 44.92
N ARG A 287 -43.85 59.06 43.99
CA ARG A 287 -43.67 57.60 44.17
C ARG A 287 -42.26 57.10 43.87
N GLY A 288 -41.35 57.94 43.38
CA GLY A 288 -39.94 57.58 43.21
C GLY A 288 -39.22 57.62 44.55
N ASP A 289 -38.55 56.54 44.94
CA ASP A 289 -37.87 56.32 46.23
C ASP A 289 -36.82 57.40 46.65
N ALA A 290 -36.57 58.41 45.80
CA ALA A 290 -35.53 59.43 45.97
C ALA A 290 -36.01 60.85 46.34
N ASN A 291 -37.32 61.15 46.37
CA ASN A 291 -37.80 62.53 46.56
C ASN A 291 -38.20 62.86 48.03
N LYS A 292 -37.27 63.44 48.81
CA LYS A 292 -37.50 63.89 50.21
C LYS A 292 -37.69 65.41 50.40
N VAL A 293 -37.55 66.23 49.35
CA VAL A 293 -37.65 67.70 49.45
C VAL A 293 -38.65 68.21 48.42
N TRP A 294 -39.75 68.78 48.93
CA TRP A 294 -40.80 69.39 48.13
C TRP A 294 -40.56 70.91 48.07
N VAL A 295 -40.18 71.40 46.90
CA VAL A 295 -40.09 72.85 46.63
C VAL A 295 -41.27 73.20 45.75
N VAL A 296 -42.25 73.93 46.30
CA VAL A 296 -43.24 74.62 45.48
C VAL A 296 -42.52 75.86 44.92
N PRO A 297 -42.31 75.96 43.59
CA PRO A 297 -41.71 77.16 43.03
C PRO A 297 -42.60 78.35 43.36
N SER A 298 -42.03 79.39 43.97
CA SER A 298 -42.73 80.64 44.31
C SER A 298 -43.34 81.36 43.09
N ASP A 299 -42.95 80.94 41.89
CA ASP A 299 -43.43 81.43 40.60
C ASP A 299 -44.65 80.67 40.05
N PHE A 300 -45.32 79.82 40.85
CA PHE A 300 -46.52 79.10 40.39
C PHE A 300 -47.60 80.04 39.81
N ASN A 301 -47.82 81.19 40.46
CA ASN A 301 -48.74 82.21 39.94
C ASN A 301 -48.24 82.84 38.62
N ALA A 302 -46.93 82.99 38.45
CA ALA A 302 -46.34 83.55 37.23
C ALA A 302 -46.37 82.56 36.07
N ALA A 303 -46.13 81.26 36.33
CA ALA A 303 -46.25 80.19 35.34
C ALA A 303 -47.71 80.02 34.89
N LEU A 304 -48.67 80.11 35.81
CA LEU A 304 -50.10 80.06 35.49
C LEU A 304 -50.55 81.30 34.70
N GLN A 305 -50.04 82.49 35.02
CA GLN A 305 -50.23 83.69 34.20
C GLN A 305 -49.58 83.60 32.82
N GLY A 306 -48.40 82.97 32.71
CA GLY A 306 -47.73 82.72 31.43
C GLY A 306 -48.53 81.76 30.54
N PHE A 307 -49.05 80.68 31.13
CA PHE A 307 -49.86 79.68 30.46
C PHE A 307 -51.21 80.25 29.97
N THR A 308 -51.85 81.10 30.78
CA THR A 308 -53.09 81.78 30.40
C THR A 308 -52.88 82.86 29.33
N LYS A 309 -51.76 83.60 29.35
CA LYS A 309 -51.39 84.56 28.28
C LYS A 309 -51.10 83.88 26.94
N LEU A 310 -50.56 82.67 26.95
CA LEU A 310 -50.29 81.89 25.74
C LEU A 310 -51.57 81.38 25.06
N LEU A 311 -52.68 81.37 25.79
CA LEU A 311 -53.96 80.80 25.36
C LEU A 311 -55.12 81.83 25.36
N GLY A 312 -54.89 83.10 25.69
CA GLY A 312 -55.95 84.12 25.80
C GLY A 312 -55.51 85.52 25.39
N THR A 313 -56.33 86.19 24.57
CA THR A 313 -56.14 87.56 24.08
C THR A 313 -56.74 88.59 25.07
N PRO A 314 -56.08 89.73 25.34
CA PRO A 314 -56.62 90.74 26.26
C PRO A 314 -57.81 91.50 25.62
N GLY A 315 -58.97 91.47 26.28
CA GLY A 315 -60.11 92.34 25.95
C GLY A 315 -59.92 93.76 26.51
N GLN A 316 -60.57 94.77 25.91
CA GLN A 316 -60.38 96.20 26.25
C GLN A 316 -60.72 96.57 27.71
N ASP A 317 -61.40 95.69 28.46
CA ASP A 317 -61.75 95.88 29.87
C ASP A 317 -60.74 95.25 30.85
N GLY A 318 -59.61 94.72 30.37
CA GLY A 318 -58.57 94.10 31.22
C GLY A 318 -58.90 92.69 31.72
N VAL A 319 -60.03 92.10 31.32
CA VAL A 319 -60.40 90.71 31.62
C VAL A 319 -60.01 89.81 30.44
N PHE A 320 -59.13 88.84 30.68
CA PHE A 320 -58.77 87.82 29.69
C PHE A 320 -59.91 86.82 29.52
N ARG A 321 -60.40 86.67 28.29
CA ARG A 321 -61.37 85.64 27.92
C ARG A 321 -60.71 84.67 26.95
N PHE A 322 -60.91 83.39 27.19
CA PHE A 322 -60.40 82.34 26.30
C PHE A 322 -61.20 82.35 25.00
N GLU A 323 -60.53 82.57 23.88
CA GLU A 323 -61.05 82.28 22.55
C GLU A 323 -60.32 81.05 22.02
N PRO A 324 -61.03 79.95 21.70
CA PRO A 324 -60.38 78.80 21.07
C PRO A 324 -59.85 79.20 19.69
N SER A 325 -58.59 78.86 19.42
CA SER A 325 -57.97 79.02 18.10
C SER A 325 -58.80 78.30 17.03
N PRO A 326 -58.94 78.86 15.81
CA PRO A 326 -59.64 78.18 14.73
C PRO A 326 -58.97 76.84 14.43
N VAL A 327 -59.83 75.86 14.15
CA VAL A 327 -59.48 74.44 14.02
C VAL A 327 -58.91 74.21 12.62
N ASP A 328 -57.66 73.77 12.53
CA ASP A 328 -57.23 73.00 11.36
C ASP A 328 -57.98 71.68 11.38
N GLU A 329 -58.68 71.39 10.29
CA GLU A 329 -59.49 70.20 10.09
C GLU A 329 -58.65 68.95 10.44
N ALA A 330 -59.11 68.20 11.44
CA ALA A 330 -58.41 67.00 11.91
C ALA A 330 -58.17 66.04 10.72
N PRO A 331 -56.98 65.42 10.61
CA PRO A 331 -56.80 64.36 9.63
C PRO A 331 -57.79 63.24 9.97
N LYS A 332 -58.57 62.79 8.99
CA LYS A 332 -59.43 61.62 9.10
C LYS A 332 -58.55 60.42 9.49
N HIS A 333 -58.97 59.66 10.50
CA HIS A 333 -58.39 58.35 10.83
C HIS A 333 -58.24 57.53 9.55
N SER A 334 -57.02 57.27 9.10
CA SER A 334 -56.77 56.29 8.05
C SER A 334 -56.83 54.90 8.69
N ALA A 335 -57.70 54.04 8.16
CA ALA A 335 -57.86 52.65 8.56
C ALA A 335 -56.62 51.76 8.32
N ASP A 336 -55.50 52.33 7.84
CA ASP A 336 -54.25 51.62 7.57
C ASP A 336 -53.49 51.21 8.84
N ASP A 337 -53.81 51.80 10.00
CA ASP A 337 -53.10 51.53 11.26
C ASP A 337 -53.32 50.11 11.83
N ASP A 338 -54.36 49.39 11.39
CA ASP A 338 -54.69 48.05 11.92
C ASP A 338 -53.90 46.92 11.23
N ALA A 339 -53.49 47.10 9.98
CA ALA A 339 -52.75 46.07 9.22
C ALA A 339 -51.28 45.95 9.66
N ASP A 340 -50.62 47.09 9.89
CA ASP A 340 -49.21 47.15 10.35
C ASP A 340 -49.01 46.54 11.75
N VAL A 341 -50.04 46.57 12.58
CA VAL A 341 -49.99 46.04 13.95
C VAL A 341 -50.21 44.53 13.96
N ALA A 342 -51.01 43.99 13.03
CA ALA A 342 -51.29 42.56 12.94
C ALA A 342 -50.03 41.72 12.64
N ASP A 343 -49.14 42.24 11.78
CA ASP A 343 -47.91 41.54 11.39
C ASP A 343 -46.92 41.40 12.56
N TRP A 344 -46.95 42.34 13.52
CA TRP A 344 -46.08 42.38 14.69
C TRP A 344 -46.37 41.27 15.72
N PHE A 345 -47.57 40.66 15.66
CA PHE A 345 -48.00 39.56 16.52
C PHE A 345 -47.99 38.20 15.82
N SER A 346 -47.50 38.11 14.58
CA SER A 346 -47.38 36.84 13.88
C SER A 346 -46.21 36.01 14.44
N THR A 347 -46.47 34.74 14.77
CA THR A 347 -45.48 33.79 15.31
C THR A 347 -44.88 32.88 14.22
N GLU A 348 -45.11 33.21 12.95
CA GLU A 348 -44.66 32.36 11.84
C GLU A 348 -43.16 32.54 11.61
N THR A 349 -42.42 31.43 11.62
CA THR A 349 -40.98 31.42 11.36
C THR A 349 -40.71 31.71 9.89
N ASP A 350 -39.79 32.64 9.61
CA ASP A 350 -39.40 32.98 8.24
C ASP A 350 -38.96 31.71 7.46
N PRO A 351 -39.63 31.36 6.35
CA PRO A 351 -39.37 30.14 5.60
C PRO A 351 -37.94 30.05 5.04
N ALA A 352 -37.22 31.17 4.90
CA ALA A 352 -35.82 31.17 4.49
C ALA A 352 -34.89 30.61 5.57
N ILE A 353 -35.19 30.88 6.85
CA ILE A 353 -34.40 30.38 7.98
C ILE A 353 -34.59 28.87 8.13
N ALA A 354 -35.82 28.38 7.94
CA ALA A 354 -36.11 26.94 7.96
C ALA A 354 -35.34 26.16 6.88
N GLN A 355 -35.21 26.72 5.67
CA GLN A 355 -34.43 26.11 4.59
C GLN A 355 -32.91 26.15 4.84
N ALA A 356 -32.40 27.20 5.48
CA ALA A 356 -30.98 27.32 5.80
C ALA A 356 -30.54 26.27 6.84
N VAL A 357 -31.36 26.04 7.87
CA VAL A 357 -31.09 25.01 8.89
C VAL A 357 -31.10 23.60 8.26
N ALA A 358 -32.05 23.30 7.39
CA ALA A 358 -32.12 22.01 6.71
C ALA A 358 -30.88 21.71 5.84
N LYS A 359 -30.30 22.73 5.18
CA LYS A 359 -29.06 22.59 4.40
C LYS A 359 -27.84 22.37 5.28
N ALA A 360 -27.74 23.06 6.42
CA ALA A 360 -26.64 22.87 7.36
C ALA A 360 -26.61 21.45 7.96
N GLU A 361 -27.78 20.90 8.31
CA GLU A 361 -27.90 19.52 8.79
C GLU A 361 -27.50 18.48 7.73
N ALA A 362 -27.82 18.73 6.46
CA ALA A 362 -27.46 17.83 5.37
C ALA A 362 -25.93 17.72 5.17
N ILE A 363 -25.21 18.82 5.35
CA ILE A 363 -23.74 18.86 5.23
C ILE A 363 -23.08 18.14 6.42
N ALA A 364 -23.60 18.33 7.64
CA ALA A 364 -23.07 17.67 8.83
C ALA A 364 -23.25 16.13 8.83
N ARG A 365 -24.18 15.61 8.03
CA ARG A 365 -24.44 14.15 7.90
C ARG A 365 -23.58 13.46 6.84
N GLN A 366 -22.73 14.16 6.10
CA GLN A 366 -21.81 13.50 5.18
C GLN A 366 -20.64 12.86 5.95
N PRO A 367 -20.40 11.53 5.79
CA PRO A 367 -19.25 10.88 6.39
C PRO A 367 -17.96 11.37 5.70
N VAL A 368 -16.94 11.66 6.52
CA VAL A 368 -15.62 12.10 6.05
C VAL A 368 -14.80 10.84 5.74
N ASP A 369 -14.26 10.74 4.51
CA ASP A 369 -13.42 9.60 4.10
C ASP A 369 -12.20 9.47 5.02
N GLY A 370 -12.00 8.27 5.57
CA GLY A 370 -10.88 7.94 6.43
C GLY A 370 -9.53 7.96 5.69
N PRO A 371 -8.41 8.15 6.41
CA PRO A 371 -7.08 8.21 5.79
C PRO A 371 -6.78 6.89 5.06
N GLY A 372 -6.44 7.02 3.77
CA GLY A 372 -6.25 5.93 2.84
C GLY A 372 -5.25 4.86 3.32
N GLU A 373 -5.61 3.62 3.01
CA GLU A 373 -4.77 2.44 3.10
C GLU A 373 -3.40 2.69 2.47
N LEU A 374 -2.36 2.73 3.33
CA LEU A 374 -0.98 2.49 2.90
C LEU A 374 -0.90 1.03 2.44
N THR A 375 -0.97 0.84 1.12
CA THR A 375 -0.72 -0.44 0.46
C THR A 375 0.74 -0.56 0.07
N GLN A 376 1.35 -1.62 0.63
CA GLN A 376 2.58 -2.35 0.23
C GLN A 376 3.94 -1.75 0.54
#